data_AF-A0A9X3PKU7-F1
#
_entry.id   AF-A0A9X3PKU7-F1
#
_cell.length_a   1.000
_cell.length_b   1.000
_cell.length_c   1.000
_cell.angle_alpha   90.00
_cell.angle_beta   90.00
_cell.angle_gamma   90.00
#
_symmetry.space_group_name_H-M   'P 1'
#
loop_
_entity.id
_entity.type
_entity.pdbx_description
1 polymer ?
#
loop_
_entity_poly.entity_id
_entity_poly.type
_entity_poly.pdbx_seq_one_letter_code
_entity_poly.pdbx_strand_id
1 'polypeptide(L)'
;MPSKDFQSRKQARRAAAAALAAVVNAAGPSTPDSLDGLGARLRSLVPEGRPPHLEPSDLHLSGERVSAIAAHLLRTGTSAVELLTGLALAAHPNAEVDPETIRVTALLGCSYGFEACAALRRSPTSVHDLHWLITRTPAPQLDMFLSELGRLPRQQIDGLLETLTVAEALAITLMSADLRPVPDWLKGHERLAKLLAAVADDPAQLDPGFDALVDLVRLWDEVRFGGLALLGFAPGERERIAASLRAALADSASVALAEHALAERPDGTDCIWLRRRIEDARTDLRSLRPGLAFRVAVPPPSTHRDAQMHVLVDGDPVTVSWFERGHGHSPEAVLDLGPDLRGGAEAVDVRLSEADCVEECCGAFRVRISRDTENVEWELRDTGRAGKPERQLRFPADAYDAEVDRAHADRSWEWPARRAARLLRARLNAERDLLGRWDCRTGWIQSMNRDRSTLTFTFIYPEARATSSDQPWLQFKQEVAIPDAVTVDDHAVAAAVDRIVAALRTTDPKTIASVCGGSRKHANALGFPWPD
;
A
#
# COMPACT_ATOMS: atom_id res chain seq x y z
N MET A 1 -12.54 27.54 -14.52
CA MET A 1 -12.07 28.64 -13.65
C MET A 1 -11.88 28.07 -12.26
N PRO A 2 -10.69 28.18 -11.63
CA PRO A 2 -10.53 27.76 -10.24
C PRO A 2 -11.55 28.52 -9.37
N SER A 3 -12.22 27.82 -8.44
CA SER A 3 -13.21 28.47 -7.57
C SER A 3 -12.54 29.64 -6.82
N LYS A 4 -13.28 30.72 -6.58
CA LYS A 4 -12.79 31.90 -5.82
C LYS A 4 -12.15 31.52 -4.48
N ASP A 5 -12.56 30.38 -3.92
CA ASP A 5 -12.05 29.79 -2.68
C ASP A 5 -10.58 29.33 -2.79
N PHE A 6 -10.15 28.74 -3.92
CA PHE A 6 -8.76 28.27 -4.06
C PHE A 6 -7.73 29.40 -4.05
N GLN A 7 -7.99 30.50 -4.78
CA GLN A 7 -7.06 31.64 -4.84
C GLN A 7 -6.99 32.38 -3.49
N SER A 8 -8.13 32.52 -2.81
CA SER A 8 -8.17 33.11 -1.47
C SER A 8 -7.34 32.29 -0.47
N ARG A 9 -7.51 30.96 -0.46
CA ARG A 9 -6.69 30.06 0.38
C ARG A 9 -5.21 30.13 0.05
N LYS A 10 -4.85 30.22 -1.24
CA LYS A 10 -3.45 30.37 -1.68
C LYS A 10 -2.84 31.69 -1.20
N GLN A 11 -3.57 32.79 -1.30
CA GLN A 11 -3.11 34.10 -0.83
C GLN A 11 -2.96 34.12 0.69
N ALA A 12 -3.93 33.56 1.44
CA ALA A 12 -3.85 33.43 2.89
C ALA A 12 -2.62 32.62 3.33
N ARG A 13 -2.32 31.51 2.66
CA ARG A 13 -1.12 30.70 2.93
C ARG A 13 0.18 31.48 2.70
N ARG A 14 0.26 32.25 1.62
CA ARG A 14 1.43 33.11 1.33
C ARG A 14 1.60 34.21 2.38
N ALA A 15 0.52 34.86 2.80
CA ALA A 15 0.57 35.88 3.84
C ALA A 15 1.04 35.29 5.18
N ALA A 16 0.55 34.10 5.54
CA ALA A 16 1.01 33.38 6.73
C ALA A 16 2.50 33.01 6.64
N ALA A 17 2.97 32.53 5.48
CA ALA A 17 4.39 32.20 5.25
C ALA A 17 5.29 33.43 5.44
N ALA A 18 4.90 34.56 4.86
CA ALA A 18 5.64 35.82 5.00
C ALA A 18 5.68 36.31 6.46
N ALA A 19 4.58 36.19 7.21
CA ALA A 19 4.53 36.55 8.62
C ALA A 19 5.45 35.64 9.47
N LEU A 20 5.45 34.33 9.19
CA LEU A 20 6.33 33.37 9.83
C LEU A 20 7.81 33.69 9.55
N ALA A 21 8.16 33.94 8.28
CA ALA A 21 9.51 34.32 7.87
C ALA A 21 9.96 35.62 8.54
N ALA A 22 9.07 36.62 8.67
CA ALA A 22 9.38 37.86 9.36
C ALA A 22 9.74 37.64 10.85
N VAL A 23 9.02 36.76 11.55
CA VAL A 23 9.35 36.41 12.94
C VAL A 23 10.68 35.69 13.06
N VAL A 24 10.98 34.77 12.13
CA VAL A 24 12.27 34.07 12.10
C VAL A 24 13.42 35.03 11.80
N ASN A 25 13.27 35.90 10.80
CA ASN A 25 14.27 36.91 10.43
C ASN A 25 14.53 37.93 11.56
N ALA A 26 13.50 38.23 12.37
CA ALA A 26 13.58 39.11 13.53
C ALA A 26 14.07 38.44 14.82
N ALA A 27 14.37 37.13 14.80
CA ALA A 27 15.00 36.47 15.93
C ALA A 27 16.35 37.15 16.24
N GLY A 28 16.71 37.22 17.52
CA GLY A 28 17.91 37.92 17.99
C GLY A 28 19.23 37.31 17.48
N PRO A 29 20.37 37.66 18.08
CA PRO A 29 21.63 36.97 17.83
C PRO A 29 21.52 35.44 18.08
N SER A 30 22.57 34.67 17.75
CA SER A 30 22.54 33.20 17.89
C SER A 30 22.74 32.70 19.34
N THR A 31 22.47 33.53 20.36
CA THR A 31 22.62 33.09 21.77
C THR A 31 21.30 32.52 22.29
N PRO A 32 21.33 31.46 23.13
CA PRO A 32 20.11 30.87 23.72
C PRO A 32 19.17 31.92 24.33
N ASP A 33 19.70 32.81 25.16
CA ASP A 33 18.94 33.88 25.84
C ASP A 33 18.24 34.85 24.86
N SER A 34 18.79 35.04 23.65
CA SER A 34 18.20 35.92 22.66
C SER A 34 17.17 35.23 21.74
N LEU A 35 17.16 33.90 21.75
CA LEU A 35 16.12 33.07 21.14
C LEU A 35 14.98 32.80 22.11
N ASP A 36 15.15 33.11 23.40
CA ASP A 36 14.08 33.07 24.39
C ASP A 36 12.87 33.91 23.93
N GLY A 37 11.70 33.30 24.01
CA GLY A 37 10.45 33.92 23.53
C GLY A 37 10.20 33.79 22.03
N LEU A 38 11.15 33.31 21.20
CA LEU A 38 10.88 33.01 19.79
C LEU A 38 9.71 32.05 19.65
N GLY A 39 9.71 30.98 20.44
CA GLY A 39 8.62 30.01 20.49
C GLY A 39 7.25 30.61 20.78
N ALA A 40 7.18 31.55 21.73
CA ALA A 40 5.94 32.26 22.06
C ALA A 40 5.45 33.13 20.90
N ARG A 41 6.36 33.82 20.19
CA ARG A 41 6.02 34.59 18.99
C ARG A 41 5.49 33.69 17.88
N LEU A 42 6.14 32.55 17.63
CA LEU A 42 5.68 31.57 16.63
C LEU A 42 4.27 31.04 16.95
N ARG A 43 4.00 30.66 18.21
CA ARG A 43 2.67 30.21 18.65
C ARG A 43 1.59 31.30 18.50
N SER A 44 1.94 32.57 18.71
CA SER A 44 1.00 33.68 18.53
C SER A 44 0.56 33.89 17.07
N LEU A 45 1.40 33.52 16.10
CA LEU A 45 1.09 33.62 14.67
C LEU A 45 0.22 32.47 14.16
N VAL A 46 0.45 31.26 14.69
CA VAL A 46 -0.24 30.03 14.29
C VAL A 46 -0.78 29.36 15.55
N PRO A 47 -1.90 29.89 16.11
CA PRO A 47 -2.44 29.40 17.38
C PRO A 47 -2.90 27.94 17.27
N GLU A 48 -3.35 27.52 16.09
CA GLU A 48 -3.76 26.15 15.80
C GLU A 48 -3.31 25.72 14.40
N GLY A 49 -2.83 24.47 14.27
CA GLY A 49 -2.58 23.82 12.99
C GLY A 49 -1.12 23.80 12.52
N ARG A 50 -0.94 23.37 11.26
CA ARG A 50 0.39 23.23 10.62
C ARG A 50 0.87 24.62 10.16
N PRO A 51 2.11 25.02 10.47
CA PRO A 51 2.65 26.26 9.92
C PRO A 51 2.72 26.20 8.40
N PRO A 52 2.62 27.37 7.73
CA PRO A 52 2.92 27.46 6.31
C PRO A 52 4.38 27.04 6.04
N HIS A 53 4.64 26.48 4.86
CA HIS A 53 5.99 26.13 4.43
C HIS A 53 6.84 27.40 4.30
N LEU A 54 8.08 27.35 4.80
CA LEU A 54 9.08 28.42 4.67
C LEU A 54 10.00 28.11 3.50
N GLU A 55 9.98 28.96 2.48
CA GLU A 55 10.93 28.85 1.38
C GLU A 55 12.29 29.40 1.82
N PRO A 56 13.42 28.77 1.43
CA PRO A 56 14.75 29.29 1.73
C PRO A 56 14.97 30.75 1.30
N SER A 57 14.31 31.20 0.22
CA SER A 57 14.39 32.58 -0.28
C SER A 57 13.77 33.62 0.64
N ASP A 58 12.87 33.21 1.55
CA ASP A 58 12.19 34.11 2.49
C ASP A 58 13.05 34.43 3.73
N LEU A 59 14.17 33.73 3.88
CA LEU A 59 15.06 33.83 5.04
C LEU A 59 16.28 34.70 4.69
N HIS A 60 16.43 35.82 5.38
CA HIS A 60 17.54 36.76 5.21
C HIS A 60 18.57 36.60 6.33
N LEU A 61 18.95 35.33 6.59
CA LEU A 61 19.82 34.93 7.69
C LEU A 61 21.07 34.23 7.15
N SER A 62 22.19 34.35 7.87
CA SER A 62 23.38 33.53 7.59
C SER A 62 23.12 32.06 7.92
N GLY A 63 23.88 31.14 7.31
CA GLY A 63 23.76 29.70 7.60
C GLY A 63 23.92 29.37 9.08
N GLU A 64 24.89 30.00 9.76
CA GLU A 64 25.10 29.88 11.21
C GLU A 64 23.85 30.30 12.01
N ARG A 65 23.21 31.42 11.64
CA ARG A 65 21.99 31.87 12.32
C ARG A 65 20.82 30.93 12.07
N VAL A 66 20.65 30.44 10.83
CA VAL A 66 19.61 29.44 10.51
C VAL A 66 19.82 28.17 11.35
N SER A 67 21.06 27.68 11.43
CA SER A 67 21.45 26.50 12.21
C SER A 67 21.14 26.66 13.70
N ALA A 68 21.52 27.81 14.29
CA ALA A 68 21.28 28.09 15.70
C ALA A 68 19.79 28.14 16.04
N ILE A 69 18.98 28.80 15.19
CA ILE A 69 17.53 28.88 15.38
C ILE A 69 16.90 27.49 15.22
N ALA A 70 17.25 26.75 14.18
CA ALA A 70 16.76 25.40 13.95
C ALA A 70 17.05 24.48 15.15
N ALA A 71 18.32 24.44 15.59
CA ALA A 71 18.73 23.62 16.72
C ALA A 71 18.08 24.05 18.04
N HIS A 72 17.85 25.35 18.26
CA HIS A 72 17.10 25.83 19.41
C HIS A 72 15.66 25.31 19.37
N LEU A 73 14.93 25.57 18.27
CA LEU A 73 13.52 25.19 18.14
C LEU A 73 13.30 23.68 18.24
N LEU A 74 14.20 22.86 17.70
CA LEU A 74 14.07 21.39 17.80
C LEU A 74 14.34 20.85 19.21
N ARG A 75 15.22 21.51 19.98
CA ARG A 75 15.55 21.09 21.36
C ARG A 75 14.57 21.59 22.40
N THR A 76 14.05 22.81 22.23
CA THR A 76 13.21 23.48 23.25
C THR A 76 11.74 23.60 22.83
N GLY A 77 11.42 23.30 21.57
CA GLY A 77 10.07 23.39 21.02
C GLY A 77 9.11 22.45 21.74
N THR A 78 7.93 22.97 22.06
CA THR A 78 6.86 22.24 22.76
C THR A 78 5.55 22.21 21.97
N SER A 79 5.55 22.78 20.76
CA SER A 79 4.40 22.87 19.87
C SER A 79 4.75 22.48 18.44
N ALA A 80 3.74 22.06 17.67
CA ALA A 80 3.93 21.66 16.28
C ALA A 80 4.52 22.79 15.41
N VAL A 81 4.11 24.05 15.65
CA VAL A 81 4.65 25.21 14.91
C VAL A 81 6.15 25.39 15.15
N GLU A 82 6.63 25.24 16.38
CA GLU A 82 8.06 25.37 16.71
C GLU A 82 8.87 24.27 16.06
N LEU A 83 8.46 23.01 16.25
CA LEU A 83 9.19 21.85 15.74
C LEU A 83 9.22 21.82 14.21
N LEU A 84 8.08 22.07 13.55
CA LEU A 84 8.02 22.10 12.09
C LEU A 84 8.80 23.28 11.50
N THR A 85 8.80 24.44 12.17
CA THR A 85 9.67 25.56 11.78
C THR A 85 11.15 25.18 11.94
N GLY A 86 11.51 24.53 13.05
CA GLY A 86 12.86 24.02 13.28
C GLY A 86 13.33 23.04 12.21
N LEU A 87 12.48 22.08 11.81
CA LEU A 87 12.79 21.11 10.75
C LEU A 87 12.91 21.78 9.38
N ALA A 88 12.00 22.71 9.04
CA ALA A 88 12.08 23.47 7.79
C ALA A 88 13.38 24.28 7.70
N LEU A 89 13.82 24.89 8.81
CA LEU A 89 15.10 25.58 8.88
C LEU A 89 16.30 24.61 8.80
N ALA A 90 16.21 23.43 9.41
CA ALA A 90 17.23 22.39 9.31
C ALA A 90 17.40 21.86 7.86
N ALA A 91 16.35 21.94 7.03
CA ALA A 91 16.41 21.60 5.61
C ALA A 91 17.08 22.68 4.72
N HIS A 92 17.42 23.84 5.28
CA HIS A 92 18.01 24.95 4.53
C HIS A 92 19.42 24.62 3.99
N PRO A 93 19.78 25.06 2.75
CA PRO A 93 21.11 24.91 2.10
C PRO A 93 22.36 25.07 2.94
N ASN A 94 22.31 25.93 3.96
CA ASN A 94 23.46 26.29 4.78
C ASN A 94 23.25 25.96 6.26
N ALA A 95 22.24 25.14 6.59
CA ALA A 95 21.99 24.72 7.96
C ALA A 95 22.85 23.51 8.34
N GLU A 96 23.46 23.59 9.52
CA GLU A 96 24.20 22.53 10.18
C GLU A 96 23.49 22.23 11.51
N VAL A 97 22.64 21.22 11.49
CA VAL A 97 21.91 20.75 12.67
C VAL A 97 22.30 19.31 12.90
N ASP A 98 22.52 18.96 14.16
CA ASP A 98 22.81 17.59 14.58
C ASP A 98 21.73 16.61 14.08
N PRO A 99 22.10 15.58 13.28
CA PRO A 99 21.17 14.58 12.79
C PRO A 99 20.41 13.84 13.88
N GLU A 100 21.01 13.62 15.07
CA GLU A 100 20.32 12.94 16.17
C GLU A 100 19.10 13.73 16.62
N THR A 101 19.25 15.03 16.81
CA THR A 101 18.14 15.94 17.13
C THR A 101 17.01 15.83 16.10
N ILE A 102 17.35 15.82 14.79
CA ILE A 102 16.35 15.69 13.71
C ILE A 102 15.63 14.34 13.77
N ARG A 103 16.38 13.23 13.96
CA ARG A 103 15.80 11.88 14.06
C ARG A 103 14.85 11.76 15.24
N VAL A 104 15.21 12.28 16.41
CA VAL A 104 14.34 12.24 17.60
C VAL A 104 13.06 13.04 17.36
N THR A 105 13.13 14.21 16.73
CA THR A 105 11.92 14.97 16.37
C THR A 105 11.04 14.22 15.36
N ALA A 106 11.64 13.51 14.39
CA ALA A 106 10.90 12.74 13.40
C ALA A 106 10.02 11.63 14.01
N LEU A 107 10.46 11.03 15.12
CA LEU A 107 9.71 9.99 15.84
C LEU A 107 8.42 10.50 16.53
N LEU A 108 8.20 11.82 16.59
CA LEU A 108 6.99 12.40 17.17
C LEU A 108 5.75 12.23 16.27
N GLY A 109 5.91 11.76 15.02
CA GLY A 109 4.81 11.37 14.13
C GLY A 109 4.96 11.82 12.68
N CYS A 110 4.06 11.32 11.80
CA CYS A 110 4.10 11.57 10.35
C CYS A 110 4.19 13.05 9.96
N SER A 111 3.54 13.94 10.73
CA SER A 111 3.55 15.38 10.44
C SER A 111 4.95 15.97 10.43
N TYR A 112 5.86 15.44 11.25
CA TYR A 112 7.25 15.90 11.37
C TYR A 112 8.18 15.18 10.41
N GLY A 113 7.93 13.88 10.16
CA GLY A 113 8.87 13.07 9.40
C GLY A 113 9.11 13.56 7.97
N PHE A 114 8.15 14.21 7.30
CA PHE A 114 8.38 14.79 5.96
C PHE A 114 9.48 15.86 5.97
N GLU A 115 9.39 16.81 6.89
CA GLU A 115 10.38 17.89 7.02
C GLU A 115 11.71 17.35 7.55
N ALA A 116 11.66 16.36 8.45
CA ALA A 116 12.85 15.68 8.94
C ALA A 116 13.60 14.94 7.83
N CYS A 117 12.91 14.26 6.91
CA CYS A 117 13.54 13.62 5.76
C CYS A 117 14.22 14.65 4.85
N ALA A 118 13.55 15.78 4.60
CA ALA A 118 14.14 16.87 3.82
C ALA A 118 15.44 17.40 4.46
N ALA A 119 15.46 17.53 5.79
CA ALA A 119 16.67 17.90 6.54
C ALA A 119 17.75 16.82 6.49
N LEU A 120 17.40 15.56 6.75
CA LEU A 120 18.35 14.43 6.78
C LEU A 120 18.96 14.10 5.42
N ARG A 121 18.27 14.31 4.29
CA ARG A 121 18.83 14.09 2.94
C ARG A 121 20.13 14.84 2.68
N ARG A 122 20.36 15.93 3.42
CA ARG A 122 21.53 16.80 3.29
C ARG A 122 22.70 16.32 4.13
N SER A 123 22.43 15.47 5.12
CA SER A 123 23.44 14.85 5.97
C SER A 123 24.34 13.94 5.11
N PRO A 124 25.66 13.97 5.30
CA PRO A 124 26.54 12.98 4.67
C PRO A 124 26.23 11.55 5.12
N THR A 125 25.53 11.38 6.25
CA THR A 125 25.09 10.09 6.80
C THR A 125 23.61 9.80 6.54
N SER A 126 22.98 10.51 5.60
CA SER A 126 21.53 10.45 5.34
C SER A 126 20.98 9.02 5.23
N VAL A 127 21.72 8.12 4.58
CA VAL A 127 21.34 6.71 4.43
C VAL A 127 21.27 5.97 5.77
N HIS A 128 22.22 6.21 6.67
CA HIS A 128 22.22 5.62 8.02
C HIS A 128 21.17 6.28 8.91
N ASP A 129 20.93 7.59 8.74
CA ASP A 129 19.92 8.33 9.49
C ASP A 129 18.50 7.87 9.15
N LEU A 130 18.22 7.65 7.85
CA LEU A 130 16.95 7.11 7.38
C LEU A 130 16.79 5.64 7.81
N HIS A 131 17.83 4.82 7.71
CA HIS A 131 17.79 3.45 8.23
C HIS A 131 17.48 3.41 9.74
N TRP A 132 18.12 4.29 10.52
CA TRP A 132 17.86 4.40 11.95
C TRP A 132 16.40 4.73 12.23
N LEU A 133 15.77 5.60 11.43
CA LEU A 133 14.36 5.94 11.56
C LEU A 133 13.45 4.77 11.18
N ILE A 134 13.76 4.09 10.07
CA ILE A 134 13.01 2.92 9.60
C ILE A 134 12.93 1.85 10.70
N THR A 135 14.05 1.51 11.34
CA THR A 135 14.09 0.48 12.40
C THR A 135 13.37 0.86 13.70
N ARG A 136 12.95 2.13 13.85
CA ARG A 136 12.32 2.66 15.08
C ARG A 136 10.94 3.25 14.86
N THR A 137 10.44 3.20 13.63
CA THR A 137 9.16 3.78 13.26
C THR A 137 8.12 2.68 13.06
N PRO A 138 6.91 2.79 13.65
CA PRO A 138 5.86 1.82 13.42
C PRO A 138 5.36 1.88 11.96
N ALA A 139 4.89 0.73 11.45
CA ALA A 139 4.47 0.52 10.07
C ALA A 139 3.70 1.68 9.38
N PRO A 140 2.67 2.34 9.98
CA PRO A 140 1.91 3.37 9.27
C PRO A 140 2.72 4.62 8.90
N GLN A 141 3.90 4.85 9.47
CA GLN A 141 4.75 5.99 9.14
C GLN A 141 6.04 5.59 8.39
N LEU A 142 6.26 4.28 8.26
CA LEU A 142 7.46 3.69 7.68
C LEU A 142 7.60 4.00 6.18
N ASP A 143 6.48 3.95 5.44
CA ASP A 143 6.44 4.14 3.99
C ASP A 143 7.06 5.47 3.54
N MET A 144 6.91 6.51 4.37
CA MET A 144 7.52 7.80 4.12
C MET A 144 9.05 7.70 4.19
N PHE A 145 9.62 7.19 5.28
CA PHE A 145 11.07 7.06 5.43
C PHE A 145 11.67 6.09 4.39
N LEU A 146 10.96 5.02 4.07
CA LEU A 146 11.33 4.08 3.01
C LEU A 146 11.29 4.73 1.63
N SER A 147 10.27 5.54 1.32
CA SER A 147 10.21 6.29 0.06
C SER A 147 11.39 7.26 -0.09
N GLU A 148 11.86 7.81 1.02
CA GLU A 148 13.00 8.72 1.08
C GLU A 148 14.32 7.97 0.89
N LEU A 149 14.48 6.81 1.54
CA LEU A 149 15.59 5.88 1.29
C LEU A 149 15.61 5.43 -0.18
N GLY A 150 14.42 5.18 -0.74
CA GLY A 150 14.19 4.81 -2.14
C GLY A 150 14.71 5.83 -3.17
N ARG A 151 14.88 7.09 -2.77
CA ARG A 151 15.35 8.20 -3.62
C ARG A 151 16.85 8.43 -3.52
N LEU A 152 17.56 7.76 -2.61
CA LEU A 152 19.00 7.93 -2.47
C LEU A 152 19.77 7.28 -3.63
N PRO A 153 20.96 7.79 -3.97
CA PRO A 153 21.81 7.18 -4.98
C PRO A 153 22.19 5.75 -4.60
N ARG A 154 22.24 4.84 -5.58
CA ARG A 154 22.60 3.43 -5.39
C ARG A 154 23.91 3.25 -4.62
N GLN A 155 24.91 4.09 -4.84
CA GLN A 155 26.19 4.03 -4.11
C GLN A 155 26.03 4.19 -2.59
N GLN A 156 25.12 5.05 -2.13
CA GLN A 156 24.86 5.20 -0.69
C GLN A 156 24.15 3.98 -0.12
N ILE A 157 23.24 3.38 -0.90
CA ILE A 157 22.57 2.13 -0.52
C ILE A 157 23.59 0.99 -0.44
N ASP A 158 24.48 0.85 -1.42
CA ASP A 158 25.57 -0.13 -1.38
C ASP A 158 26.45 0.03 -0.14
N GLY A 159 26.81 1.27 0.22
CA GLY A 159 27.55 1.57 1.45
C GLY A 159 26.79 1.20 2.73
N LEU A 160 25.47 1.48 2.80
CA LEU A 160 24.63 1.03 3.91
C LEU A 160 24.63 -0.50 4.00
N LEU A 161 24.40 -1.19 2.89
CA LEU A 161 24.33 -2.66 2.84
C LEU A 161 25.64 -3.34 3.28
N GLU A 162 26.79 -2.66 3.27
CA GLU A 162 28.06 -3.16 3.83
C GLU A 162 28.11 -3.16 5.35
N THR A 163 27.28 -2.30 5.97
CA THR A 163 27.24 -2.14 7.43
C THR A 163 26.16 -2.99 8.10
N LEU A 164 25.25 -3.57 7.32
CA LEU A 164 24.11 -4.34 7.81
C LEU A 164 24.42 -5.82 7.89
N THR A 165 23.78 -6.49 8.84
CA THR A 165 23.66 -7.95 8.83
C THR A 165 22.83 -8.41 7.62
N VAL A 166 22.91 -9.71 7.28
CA VAL A 166 22.10 -10.31 6.21
C VAL A 166 20.61 -10.10 6.46
N ALA A 167 20.15 -10.34 7.70
CA ALA A 167 18.75 -10.16 8.08
C ALA A 167 18.27 -8.71 7.92
N GLU A 168 19.05 -7.73 8.40
CA GLU A 168 18.72 -6.30 8.26
C GLU A 168 18.69 -5.86 6.79
N ALA A 169 19.66 -6.29 5.98
CA ALA A 169 19.71 -5.99 4.55
C ALA A 169 18.49 -6.54 3.81
N LEU A 170 18.05 -7.76 4.13
CA LEU A 170 16.86 -8.36 3.55
C LEU A 170 15.58 -7.67 4.00
N ALA A 171 15.48 -7.31 5.28
CA ALA A 171 14.33 -6.59 5.81
C ALA A 171 14.14 -5.27 5.05
N ILE A 172 15.19 -4.47 4.89
CA ILE A 172 15.14 -3.23 4.09
C ILE A 172 14.79 -3.52 2.63
N THR A 173 15.34 -4.59 2.06
CA THR A 173 15.10 -4.97 0.67
C THR A 173 13.62 -5.33 0.45
N LEU A 174 13.02 -6.13 1.32
CA LEU A 174 11.60 -6.47 1.29
C LEU A 174 10.71 -5.24 1.48
N MET A 175 11.01 -4.43 2.51
CA MET A 175 10.29 -3.18 2.77
C MET A 175 10.37 -2.20 1.59
N SER A 176 11.50 -2.16 0.88
CA SER A 176 11.68 -1.31 -0.30
C SER A 176 10.99 -1.87 -1.54
N ALA A 177 10.94 -3.20 -1.70
CA ALA A 177 10.21 -3.86 -2.79
C ALA A 177 8.69 -3.64 -2.69
N ASP A 178 8.21 -3.38 -1.48
CA ASP A 178 6.83 -3.03 -1.19
C ASP A 178 6.46 -1.59 -1.60
N LEU A 179 7.42 -0.70 -1.85
CA LEU A 179 7.16 0.69 -2.24
C LEU A 179 6.65 0.83 -3.68
N ARG A 180 5.84 1.86 -3.93
CA ARG A 180 5.41 2.27 -5.26
C ARG A 180 5.63 3.78 -5.44
N PRO A 181 6.57 4.23 -6.31
CA PRO A 181 7.43 3.43 -7.18
C PRO A 181 8.42 2.52 -6.46
N VAL A 182 8.67 1.34 -7.05
CA VAL A 182 9.81 0.49 -6.66
C VAL A 182 11.09 1.30 -6.88
N PRO A 183 11.95 1.45 -5.85
CA PRO A 183 13.18 2.22 -5.96
C PRO A 183 14.05 1.85 -7.15
N ASP A 184 14.57 2.84 -7.86
CA ASP A 184 15.42 2.60 -9.03
C ASP A 184 16.70 1.86 -8.67
N TRP A 185 17.22 2.03 -7.45
CA TRP A 185 18.40 1.31 -7.02
C TRP A 185 18.16 -0.20 -6.89
N LEU A 186 16.94 -0.70 -6.69
CA LEU A 186 16.64 -2.13 -6.68
C LEU A 186 16.79 -2.73 -8.09
N LYS A 187 16.38 -2.01 -9.12
CA LYS A 187 16.36 -2.54 -10.49
C LYS A 187 17.79 -2.87 -10.96
N GLY A 188 18.01 -4.12 -11.36
CA GLY A 188 19.33 -4.58 -11.77
C GLY A 188 20.36 -4.62 -10.62
N HIS A 189 19.94 -4.72 -9.36
CA HIS A 189 20.86 -4.74 -8.22
C HIS A 189 21.50 -6.13 -7.99
N GLU A 190 22.59 -6.43 -8.70
CA GLU A 190 23.28 -7.73 -8.66
C GLU A 190 23.71 -8.17 -7.26
N ARG A 191 24.17 -7.25 -6.40
CA ARG A 191 24.57 -7.60 -5.03
C ARG A 191 23.40 -8.12 -4.19
N LEU A 192 22.21 -7.52 -4.33
CA LEU A 192 21.02 -7.99 -3.64
C LEU A 192 20.54 -9.33 -4.23
N ALA A 193 20.68 -9.53 -5.55
CA ALA A 193 20.44 -10.84 -6.16
C ALA A 193 21.37 -11.92 -5.55
N LYS A 194 22.66 -11.62 -5.36
CA LYS A 194 23.62 -12.53 -4.71
C LYS A 194 23.30 -12.77 -3.23
N LEU A 195 22.86 -11.73 -2.51
CA LEU A 195 22.40 -11.86 -1.12
C LEU A 195 21.21 -12.82 -1.04
N LEU A 196 20.21 -12.65 -1.92
CA LEU A 196 19.06 -13.55 -2.01
C LEU A 196 19.46 -14.97 -2.40
N ALA A 197 20.43 -15.14 -3.30
CA ALA A 197 20.98 -16.44 -3.64
C ALA A 197 21.57 -17.13 -2.40
N ALA A 198 22.39 -16.41 -1.62
CA ALA A 198 23.01 -16.94 -0.41
C ALA A 198 21.96 -17.37 0.64
N VAL A 199 20.89 -16.59 0.81
CA VAL A 199 19.81 -16.89 1.76
C VAL A 199 18.93 -18.04 1.26
N ALA A 200 18.69 -18.12 -0.04
CA ALA A 200 17.96 -19.23 -0.63
C ALA A 200 18.73 -20.55 -0.53
N ASP A 201 20.07 -20.49 -0.60
CA ASP A 201 20.94 -21.65 -0.44
C ASP A 201 21.14 -22.04 1.04
N ASP A 202 21.09 -21.07 1.96
CA ASP A 202 21.15 -21.28 3.40
C ASP A 202 20.16 -20.36 4.17
N PRO A 203 18.90 -20.80 4.31
CA PRO A 203 17.86 -20.06 5.03
C PRO A 203 18.16 -19.83 6.51
N ALA A 204 19.12 -20.56 7.11
CA ALA A 204 19.52 -20.37 8.50
C ALA A 204 20.25 -19.04 8.76
N GLN A 205 20.57 -18.29 7.70
CA GLN A 205 21.03 -16.90 7.80
C GLN A 205 19.92 -15.93 8.25
N LEU A 206 18.66 -16.37 8.20
CA LEU A 206 17.54 -15.67 8.85
C LEU A 206 17.45 -16.11 10.30
N ASP A 207 17.04 -15.20 11.19
CA ASP A 207 16.82 -15.54 12.59
C ASP A 207 15.74 -16.63 12.70
N PRO A 208 16.02 -17.80 13.32
CA PRO A 208 15.06 -18.89 13.34
C PRO A 208 13.80 -18.48 14.10
N GLY A 209 12.64 -18.61 13.47
CA GLY A 209 11.39 -18.25 14.11
C GLY A 209 10.23 -18.05 13.16
N PHE A 210 9.09 -17.69 13.74
CA PHE A 210 7.85 -17.40 13.01
C PHE A 210 8.06 -16.26 12.00
N ASP A 211 8.69 -15.16 12.42
CA ASP A 211 8.87 -13.97 11.58
C ASP A 211 9.78 -14.26 10.37
N ALA A 212 10.82 -15.09 10.53
CA ALA A 212 11.65 -15.51 9.40
C ALA A 212 10.89 -16.38 8.40
N LEU A 213 9.94 -17.21 8.84
CA LEU A 213 9.08 -17.94 7.89
C LEU A 213 8.13 -16.99 7.15
N VAL A 214 7.62 -15.95 7.82
CA VAL A 214 6.82 -14.89 7.17
C VAL A 214 7.66 -14.20 6.10
N ASP A 215 8.88 -13.79 6.41
CA ASP A 215 9.78 -13.15 5.45
C ASP A 215 10.21 -14.10 4.33
N LEU A 216 10.40 -15.39 4.60
CA LEU A 216 10.72 -16.38 3.58
C LEU A 216 9.59 -16.55 2.56
N VAL A 217 8.33 -16.55 3.01
CA VAL A 217 7.16 -16.52 2.11
C VAL A 217 7.14 -15.24 1.28
N ARG A 218 7.38 -14.08 1.91
CA ARG A 218 7.42 -12.79 1.18
C ARG A 218 8.52 -12.77 0.13
N LEU A 219 9.72 -13.23 0.46
CA LEU A 219 10.84 -13.36 -0.48
C LEU A 219 10.46 -14.27 -1.65
N TRP A 220 9.82 -15.40 -1.36
CA TRP A 220 9.38 -16.34 -2.40
C TRP A 220 8.39 -15.70 -3.38
N ASP A 221 7.40 -14.95 -2.89
CA ASP A 221 6.43 -14.25 -3.74
C ASP A 221 7.06 -13.05 -4.47
N GLU A 222 7.87 -12.22 -3.79
CA GLU A 222 8.50 -11.03 -4.36
C GLU A 222 9.52 -11.36 -5.46
N VAL A 223 10.32 -12.43 -5.31
CA VAL A 223 11.27 -12.88 -6.34
C VAL A 223 10.54 -13.40 -7.58
N ARG A 224 9.34 -13.98 -7.42
CA ARG A 224 8.56 -14.53 -8.54
C ARG A 224 7.75 -13.47 -9.25
N PHE A 225 7.10 -12.57 -8.49
CA PHE A 225 5.99 -11.77 -8.99
C PHE A 225 6.08 -10.28 -8.65
N GLY A 226 6.90 -9.91 -7.67
CA GLY A 226 6.97 -8.57 -7.10
C GLY A 226 8.18 -7.75 -7.56
N GLY A 227 8.54 -6.75 -6.76
CA GLY A 227 9.62 -5.81 -7.07
C GLY A 227 11.00 -6.48 -7.08
N LEU A 228 11.21 -7.52 -6.26
CA LEU A 228 12.48 -8.26 -6.23
C LEU A 228 12.74 -9.10 -7.47
N ALA A 229 11.73 -9.37 -8.30
CA ALA A 229 11.92 -9.99 -9.60
C ALA A 229 12.73 -9.10 -10.58
N LEU A 230 12.85 -7.79 -10.31
CA LEU A 230 13.56 -6.82 -11.14
C LEU A 230 15.05 -6.68 -10.77
N LEU A 231 15.57 -7.48 -9.83
CA LEU A 231 16.98 -7.49 -9.49
C LEU A 231 17.83 -8.01 -10.67
N GLY A 232 19.14 -7.78 -10.61
CA GLY A 232 20.09 -8.16 -11.65
C GLY A 232 20.48 -9.65 -11.60
N PHE A 233 19.50 -10.55 -11.72
CA PHE A 233 19.75 -11.99 -11.76
C PHE A 233 20.44 -12.43 -13.05
N ALA A 234 21.34 -13.40 -12.94
CA ALA A 234 21.83 -14.13 -14.11
C ALA A 234 20.71 -14.98 -14.75
N PRO A 235 20.83 -15.37 -16.04
CA PRO A 235 19.85 -16.24 -16.69
C PRO A 235 19.58 -17.53 -15.89
N GLY A 236 18.32 -17.78 -15.55
CA GLY A 236 17.89 -18.95 -14.77
C GLY A 236 18.14 -18.87 -13.26
N GLU A 237 18.86 -17.85 -12.78
CA GLU A 237 19.18 -17.71 -11.36
C GLU A 237 17.93 -17.37 -10.53
N ARG A 238 17.04 -16.51 -11.04
CA ARG A 238 15.79 -16.15 -10.38
C ARG A 238 14.90 -17.37 -10.15
N GLU A 239 14.74 -18.21 -11.18
CA GLU A 239 13.97 -19.44 -11.13
C GLU A 239 14.55 -20.43 -10.11
N ARG A 240 15.89 -20.55 -10.06
CA ARG A 240 16.60 -21.37 -9.08
C ARG A 240 16.38 -20.85 -7.66
N ILE A 241 16.54 -19.56 -7.42
CA ILE A 241 16.32 -18.93 -6.11
C ILE A 241 14.88 -19.15 -5.65
N ALA A 242 13.89 -18.89 -6.51
CA ALA A 242 12.49 -19.12 -6.18
C ALA A 242 12.20 -20.60 -5.86
N ALA A 243 12.84 -21.54 -6.55
CA ALA A 243 12.73 -22.97 -6.26
C ALA A 243 13.37 -23.36 -4.93
N SER A 244 14.53 -22.79 -4.59
CA SER A 244 15.20 -23.00 -3.30
C SER A 244 14.40 -22.43 -2.13
N LEU A 245 13.89 -21.20 -2.24
CA LEU A 245 13.01 -20.60 -1.21
C LEU A 245 11.74 -21.44 -0.99
N ARG A 246 11.13 -21.93 -2.08
CA ARG A 246 9.99 -22.88 -2.00
C ARG A 246 10.37 -24.17 -1.27
N ALA A 247 11.53 -24.74 -1.57
CA ALA A 247 12.00 -25.97 -0.94
C ALA A 247 12.24 -25.76 0.57
N ALA A 248 12.80 -24.62 0.96
CA ALA A 248 12.97 -24.24 2.36
C ALA A 248 11.62 -24.09 3.09
N LEU A 249 10.62 -23.48 2.45
CA LEU A 249 9.25 -23.40 3.01
C LEU A 249 8.58 -24.77 3.14
N ALA A 250 8.83 -25.66 2.19
CA ALA A 250 8.29 -27.02 2.17
C ALA A 250 9.04 -28.00 3.10
N ASP A 251 10.14 -27.57 3.72
CA ASP A 251 10.93 -28.39 4.64
C ASP A 251 10.13 -28.76 5.90
N SER A 252 10.45 -29.94 6.47
CA SER A 252 9.73 -30.48 7.62
C SER A 252 9.88 -29.60 8.87
N ALA A 253 11.02 -28.92 9.06
CA ALA A 253 11.22 -28.03 10.19
C ALA A 253 10.34 -26.76 10.07
N SER A 254 10.27 -26.19 8.87
CA SER A 254 9.39 -25.04 8.56
C SER A 254 7.92 -25.37 8.80
N VAL A 255 7.47 -26.55 8.35
CA VAL A 255 6.12 -27.05 8.60
C VAL A 255 5.85 -27.21 10.10
N ALA A 256 6.75 -27.86 10.84
CA ALA A 256 6.58 -28.09 12.27
C ALA A 256 6.53 -26.77 13.06
N LEU A 257 7.35 -25.78 12.69
CA LEU A 257 7.35 -24.46 13.33
C LEU A 257 6.02 -23.72 13.09
N ALA A 258 5.51 -23.75 11.86
CA ALA A 258 4.22 -23.13 11.55
C ALA A 258 3.05 -23.84 12.25
N GLU A 259 3.08 -25.17 12.34
CA GLU A 259 2.06 -25.96 13.06
C GLU A 259 2.11 -25.70 14.56
N HIS A 260 3.30 -25.57 15.15
CA HIS A 260 3.45 -25.18 16.55
C HIS A 260 2.87 -23.78 16.80
N ALA A 261 3.25 -22.79 15.99
CA ALA A 261 2.74 -21.42 16.11
C ALA A 261 1.22 -21.34 15.97
N LEU A 262 0.63 -22.13 15.05
CA LEU A 262 -0.81 -22.24 14.89
C LEU A 262 -1.47 -22.95 16.09
N ALA A 263 -0.85 -23.97 16.67
CA ALA A 263 -1.38 -24.63 17.86
C ALA A 263 -1.41 -23.69 19.09
N GLU A 264 -0.41 -22.80 19.22
CA GLU A 264 -0.39 -21.77 20.27
C GLU A 264 -1.42 -20.67 20.04
N ARG A 265 -1.69 -20.33 18.77
CA ARG A 265 -2.59 -19.24 18.36
C ARG A 265 -3.54 -19.72 17.25
N PRO A 266 -4.54 -20.57 17.58
CA PRO A 266 -5.42 -21.19 16.58
C PRO A 266 -6.24 -20.18 15.77
N ASP A 267 -6.59 -19.04 16.37
CA ASP A 267 -7.30 -17.94 15.72
C ASP A 267 -6.36 -16.85 15.16
N GLY A 268 -5.04 -17.06 15.22
CA GLY A 268 -4.04 -16.13 14.74
C GLY A 268 -4.04 -16.08 13.21
N THR A 269 -4.55 -15.00 12.63
CA THR A 269 -4.67 -14.84 11.16
C THR A 269 -3.33 -14.99 10.43
N ASP A 270 -2.23 -14.46 10.98
CA ASP A 270 -0.89 -14.65 10.42
C ASP A 270 -0.44 -16.13 10.49
N CYS A 271 -0.83 -16.88 11.53
CA CYS A 271 -0.51 -18.31 11.66
C CYS A 271 -1.29 -19.15 10.64
N ILE A 272 -2.58 -18.86 10.48
CA ILE A 272 -3.45 -19.49 9.49
C ILE A 272 -2.93 -19.20 8.07
N TRP A 273 -2.62 -17.93 7.79
CA TRP A 273 -2.03 -17.50 6.53
C TRP A 273 -0.72 -18.24 6.25
N LEU A 274 0.22 -18.26 7.21
CA LEU A 274 1.51 -18.90 7.04
C LEU A 274 1.36 -20.39 6.73
N ARG A 275 0.48 -21.09 7.45
CA ARG A 275 0.24 -22.52 7.22
C ARG A 275 -0.30 -22.79 5.82
N ARG A 276 -1.18 -21.92 5.30
CA ARG A 276 -1.70 -22.00 3.93
C ARG A 276 -0.60 -21.75 2.90
N ARG A 277 0.26 -20.75 3.11
CA ARG A 277 1.37 -20.44 2.19
C ARG A 277 2.43 -21.53 2.14
N ILE A 278 2.70 -22.20 3.26
CA ILE A 278 3.55 -23.39 3.30
C ILE A 278 2.92 -24.55 2.51
N GLU A 279 1.61 -24.77 2.64
CA GLU A 279 0.91 -25.79 1.85
C GLU A 279 0.93 -25.47 0.36
N ASP A 280 0.75 -24.20 0.01
CA ASP A 280 0.93 -23.72 -1.36
C ASP A 280 2.35 -24.01 -1.84
N ALA A 281 3.40 -23.75 -1.06
CA ALA A 281 4.78 -24.07 -1.45
C ALA A 281 5.02 -25.57 -1.71
N ARG A 282 4.37 -26.44 -0.94
CA ARG A 282 4.46 -27.91 -1.09
C ARG A 282 3.75 -28.41 -2.35
N THR A 283 2.62 -27.80 -2.70
CA THR A 283 1.78 -28.24 -3.83
C THR A 283 2.05 -27.47 -5.13
N ASP A 284 2.65 -26.29 -5.04
CA ASP A 284 2.91 -25.42 -6.19
C ASP A 284 4.08 -25.95 -7.02
N LEU A 285 3.72 -26.63 -8.11
CA LEU A 285 4.65 -27.09 -9.15
C LEU A 285 4.77 -26.06 -10.29
N ARG A 286 4.21 -24.86 -10.16
CA ARG A 286 4.17 -23.85 -11.23
C ARG A 286 5.51 -23.15 -11.36
N SER A 287 6.25 -23.49 -12.41
CA SER A 287 7.46 -22.76 -12.83
C SER A 287 7.09 -21.41 -13.49
N LEU A 288 8.06 -20.49 -13.53
CA LEU A 288 7.99 -19.25 -14.32
C LEU A 288 8.13 -19.62 -15.82
N ARG A 289 7.07 -20.17 -16.40
CA ARG A 289 7.06 -20.61 -17.80
C ARG A 289 7.00 -19.42 -18.76
N PRO A 290 7.49 -19.59 -20.01
CA PRO A 290 7.19 -18.67 -21.10
C PRO A 290 5.68 -18.50 -21.30
N GLY A 291 5.27 -17.34 -21.82
CA GLY A 291 3.88 -16.98 -22.09
C GLY A 291 3.24 -16.11 -21.00
N LEU A 292 1.92 -15.92 -21.12
CA LEU A 292 1.12 -15.16 -20.16
C LEU A 292 0.82 -15.99 -18.91
N ALA A 293 0.87 -15.36 -17.74
CA ALA A 293 0.42 -15.96 -16.49
C ALA A 293 -0.19 -14.95 -15.53
N PHE A 294 -1.37 -15.27 -14.99
CA PHE A 294 -2.02 -14.57 -13.89
C PHE A 294 -1.73 -15.28 -12.58
N ARG A 295 -1.13 -14.61 -11.61
CA ARG A 295 -0.76 -15.21 -10.31
C ARG A 295 -1.29 -14.35 -9.18
N VAL A 296 -1.72 -14.98 -8.11
CA VAL A 296 -2.21 -14.26 -6.93
C VAL A 296 -1.19 -14.42 -5.81
N ALA A 297 -0.72 -13.31 -5.27
CA ALA A 297 0.02 -13.27 -4.02
C ALA A 297 -0.90 -12.73 -2.92
N VAL A 298 -0.88 -13.39 -1.76
CA VAL A 298 -1.60 -12.93 -0.58
C VAL A 298 -0.55 -12.52 0.45
N PRO A 299 -0.36 -11.22 0.71
CA PRO A 299 0.63 -10.76 1.67
C PRO A 299 0.22 -11.15 3.10
N PRO A 300 1.13 -11.08 4.09
CA PRO A 300 0.79 -11.34 5.48
C PRO A 300 -0.32 -10.38 5.95
N PRO A 301 -1.35 -10.86 6.68
CA PRO A 301 -2.43 -10.04 7.22
C PRO A 301 -1.95 -8.78 7.97
N SER A 302 -0.86 -8.89 8.73
CA SER A 302 -0.22 -7.79 9.47
C SER A 302 0.30 -6.64 8.59
N THR A 303 0.52 -6.85 7.29
CA THR A 303 0.93 -5.78 6.36
C THR A 303 -0.22 -4.87 5.95
N HIS A 304 -1.47 -5.24 6.25
CA HIS A 304 -2.70 -4.58 5.80
C HIS A 304 -2.90 -4.50 4.28
N ARG A 305 -2.01 -5.10 3.50
CA ARG A 305 -2.13 -5.20 2.05
C ARG A 305 -3.11 -6.30 1.69
N ASP A 306 -3.82 -6.11 0.58
CA ASP A 306 -4.81 -7.08 0.11
C ASP A 306 -4.21 -8.09 -0.88
N ALA A 307 -4.96 -9.14 -1.24
CA ALA A 307 -4.54 -10.07 -2.29
C ALA A 307 -4.34 -9.33 -3.62
N GLN A 308 -3.22 -9.59 -4.30
CA GLN A 308 -2.81 -8.88 -5.52
C GLN A 308 -2.76 -9.84 -6.70
N MET A 309 -3.33 -9.42 -7.84
CA MET A 309 -3.14 -10.08 -9.12
C MET A 309 -1.86 -9.59 -9.78
N HIS A 310 -0.92 -10.51 -9.98
CA HIS A 310 0.30 -10.31 -10.74
C HIS A 310 0.13 -10.86 -12.15
N VAL A 311 0.54 -10.06 -13.13
CA VAL A 311 0.53 -10.45 -14.54
C VAL A 311 1.95 -10.62 -15.01
N LEU A 312 2.27 -11.84 -15.44
CA LEU A 312 3.59 -12.22 -15.93
C LEU A 312 3.53 -12.43 -17.44
N VAL A 313 4.55 -11.97 -18.15
CA VAL A 313 4.77 -12.30 -19.57
C VAL A 313 6.19 -12.80 -19.72
N ASP A 314 6.33 -14.06 -20.12
CA ASP A 314 7.62 -14.76 -20.17
C ASP A 314 8.36 -14.71 -18.83
N GLY A 315 7.61 -14.74 -17.74
CA GLY A 315 8.11 -14.60 -16.37
C GLY A 315 8.47 -13.17 -15.95
N ASP A 316 8.38 -12.15 -16.81
CA ASP A 316 8.53 -10.75 -16.42
C ASP A 316 7.25 -10.25 -15.75
N PRO A 317 7.28 -9.75 -14.50
CA PRO A 317 6.10 -9.19 -13.84
C PRO A 317 5.78 -7.79 -14.40
N VAL A 318 4.98 -7.79 -15.46
CA VAL A 318 4.68 -6.62 -16.28
C VAL A 318 4.12 -5.46 -15.47
N THR A 319 3.29 -5.73 -14.44
CA THR A 319 2.74 -4.65 -13.60
C THR A 319 3.85 -3.83 -12.94
N VAL A 320 4.81 -4.46 -12.28
CA VAL A 320 5.88 -3.73 -11.57
C VAL A 320 7.00 -3.27 -12.52
N SER A 321 7.26 -4.00 -13.62
CA SER A 321 8.28 -3.61 -14.61
C SER A 321 7.82 -2.44 -15.50
N TRP A 322 6.51 -2.35 -15.78
CA TRP A 322 5.94 -1.33 -16.66
C TRP A 322 5.24 -0.19 -15.91
N PHE A 323 4.55 -0.48 -14.81
CA PHE A 323 3.75 0.49 -14.05
C PHE A 323 4.20 0.55 -12.59
N GLU A 324 5.22 1.37 -12.35
CA GLU A 324 5.90 1.45 -11.06
C GLU A 324 4.99 2.04 -9.96
N ARG A 325 3.94 2.79 -10.29
CA ARG A 325 3.21 3.66 -9.34
C ARG A 325 2.14 2.99 -8.49
N GLY A 326 1.91 1.69 -8.65
CA GLY A 326 0.84 1.00 -7.94
C GLY A 326 0.98 -0.50 -7.83
N HIS A 327 0.03 -1.08 -7.12
CA HIS A 327 -0.06 -2.52 -6.89
C HIS A 327 -1.01 -3.16 -7.91
N GLY A 328 -0.82 -4.45 -8.19
CA GLY A 328 -1.79 -5.20 -8.97
C GLY A 328 -3.17 -5.11 -8.31
N HIS A 329 -4.22 -4.91 -9.11
CA HIS A 329 -5.58 -4.93 -8.58
C HIS A 329 -5.92 -6.29 -7.96
N SER A 330 -6.96 -6.32 -7.12
CA SER A 330 -7.39 -7.58 -6.54
C SER A 330 -7.85 -8.56 -7.64
N PRO A 331 -7.76 -9.88 -7.39
CA PRO A 331 -8.22 -10.87 -8.35
C PRO A 331 -9.68 -10.66 -8.77
N GLU A 332 -10.57 -10.24 -7.86
CA GLU A 332 -11.96 -9.97 -8.20
C GLU A 332 -12.12 -8.77 -9.12
N ALA A 333 -11.35 -7.71 -8.90
CA ALA A 333 -11.42 -6.51 -9.74
C ALA A 333 -11.02 -6.82 -11.19
N VAL A 334 -10.04 -7.71 -11.38
CA VAL A 334 -9.54 -8.10 -12.70
C VAL A 334 -10.40 -9.20 -13.34
N LEU A 335 -10.78 -10.24 -12.57
CA LEU A 335 -11.43 -11.43 -13.12
C LEU A 335 -12.96 -11.40 -13.03
N ASP A 336 -13.54 -10.88 -11.94
CA ASP A 336 -14.97 -11.07 -11.67
C ASP A 336 -15.81 -9.80 -11.90
N LEU A 337 -15.22 -8.62 -11.70
CA LEU A 337 -15.91 -7.32 -11.77
C LEU A 337 -15.53 -6.48 -12.98
N GLY A 338 -14.37 -6.74 -13.58
CA GLY A 338 -13.89 -6.09 -14.78
C GLY A 338 -14.56 -6.63 -16.06
N PRO A 339 -14.20 -6.05 -17.22
CA PRO A 339 -14.55 -6.65 -18.51
C PRO A 339 -13.96 -8.05 -18.65
N ASP A 340 -14.60 -8.91 -19.44
CA ASP A 340 -14.08 -10.27 -19.71
C ASP A 340 -12.72 -10.19 -20.41
N LEU A 341 -11.69 -10.77 -19.76
CA LEU A 341 -10.33 -10.82 -20.28
C LEU A 341 -10.22 -11.51 -21.64
N ARG A 342 -11.14 -12.43 -21.97
CA ARG A 342 -11.11 -13.11 -23.28
C ARG A 342 -11.24 -12.12 -24.44
N GLY A 343 -11.86 -10.97 -24.21
CA GLY A 343 -12.20 -10.02 -25.26
C GLY A 343 -13.28 -10.57 -26.20
N GLY A 344 -13.80 -9.69 -27.06
CA GLY A 344 -14.75 -10.05 -28.10
C GLY A 344 -14.31 -9.51 -29.46
N ALA A 345 -15.27 -9.39 -30.39
CA ALA A 345 -15.02 -8.71 -31.66
C ALA A 345 -14.64 -7.23 -31.48
N GLU A 346 -15.15 -6.61 -30.42
CA GLU A 346 -14.74 -5.28 -29.98
C GLU A 346 -13.63 -5.38 -28.93
N ALA A 347 -12.62 -4.52 -29.07
CA ALA A 347 -11.54 -4.45 -28.12
C ALA A 347 -12.03 -3.95 -26.75
N VAL A 348 -11.64 -4.63 -25.68
CA VAL A 348 -12.01 -4.28 -24.31
C VAL A 348 -10.85 -3.61 -23.59
N ASP A 349 -11.13 -2.62 -22.74
CA ASP A 349 -10.12 -1.92 -21.94
C ASP A 349 -10.20 -2.41 -20.49
N VAL A 350 -9.14 -3.07 -20.03
CA VAL A 350 -9.06 -3.69 -18.71
C VAL A 350 -8.01 -2.99 -17.87
N ARG A 351 -8.40 -2.59 -16.66
CA ARG A 351 -7.49 -2.03 -15.67
C ARG A 351 -6.85 -3.13 -14.83
N LEU A 352 -5.53 -3.27 -14.92
CA LEU A 352 -4.77 -4.30 -14.20
C LEU A 352 -4.15 -3.79 -12.90
N SER A 353 -3.86 -2.49 -12.83
CA SER A 353 -3.33 -1.82 -11.64
C SER A 353 -3.74 -0.36 -11.65
N GLU A 354 -3.84 0.23 -10.46
CA GLU A 354 -4.05 1.66 -10.24
C GLU A 354 -2.94 2.14 -9.31
N ALA A 355 -2.50 3.39 -9.48
CA ALA A 355 -1.56 3.98 -8.54
C ALA A 355 -2.15 4.00 -7.12
N ASP A 356 -1.33 4.12 -6.09
CA ASP A 356 -1.84 4.17 -4.69
C ASP A 356 -2.76 5.40 -4.43
N CYS A 357 -2.79 6.35 -5.37
CA CYS A 357 -3.75 7.45 -5.43
C CYS A 357 -4.99 7.03 -6.24
N VAL A 358 -5.58 7.95 -7.01
CA VAL A 358 -6.63 7.63 -7.99
C VAL A 358 -6.06 7.74 -9.41
N GLU A 359 -6.67 7.02 -10.35
CA GLU A 359 -6.28 7.03 -11.77
C GLU A 359 -6.15 8.47 -12.32
N GLU A 360 -7.02 9.40 -11.95
CA GLU A 360 -6.96 10.79 -12.41
C GLU A 360 -5.76 11.57 -11.87
N CYS A 361 -5.15 11.12 -10.77
CA CYS A 361 -4.02 11.79 -10.13
C CYS A 361 -2.68 11.27 -10.63
N CYS A 362 -2.47 9.95 -10.61
CA CYS A 362 -1.18 9.35 -10.96
C CYS A 362 -1.28 8.25 -12.03
N GLY A 363 -2.46 8.05 -12.62
CA GLY A 363 -2.68 7.06 -13.67
C GLY A 363 -2.96 5.65 -13.17
N ALA A 364 -3.15 4.77 -14.13
CA ALA A 364 -3.40 3.35 -13.98
C ALA A 364 -2.66 2.57 -15.09
N PHE A 365 -2.39 1.31 -14.82
CA PHE A 365 -1.98 0.34 -15.82
C PHE A 365 -3.22 -0.29 -16.45
N ARG A 366 -3.41 0.00 -17.73
CA ARG A 366 -4.50 -0.56 -18.53
C ARG A 366 -3.95 -1.38 -19.68
N VAL A 367 -4.72 -2.39 -20.07
CA VAL A 367 -4.48 -3.15 -21.30
C VAL A 367 -5.72 -3.08 -22.16
N ARG A 368 -5.53 -2.70 -23.42
CA ARG A 368 -6.56 -2.89 -24.43
C ARG A 368 -6.36 -4.25 -25.06
N ILE A 369 -7.38 -5.09 -24.98
CA ILE A 369 -7.35 -6.48 -25.44
C ILE A 369 -8.17 -6.56 -26.72
N SER A 370 -7.53 -6.95 -27.81
CA SER A 370 -8.16 -7.29 -29.08
C SER A 370 -7.84 -8.72 -29.46
N ARG A 371 -8.71 -9.35 -30.24
CA ARG A 371 -8.60 -10.77 -30.58
C ARG A 371 -8.87 -11.00 -32.06
N ASP A 372 -8.06 -11.85 -32.67
CA ASP A 372 -8.36 -12.55 -33.92
C ASP A 372 -8.56 -14.06 -33.65
N THR A 373 -8.75 -14.87 -34.70
CA THR A 373 -9.02 -16.31 -34.53
C THR A 373 -7.85 -17.10 -33.95
N GLU A 374 -6.63 -16.60 -34.06
CA GLU A 374 -5.41 -17.31 -33.67
C GLU A 374 -4.70 -16.66 -32.48
N ASN A 375 -4.92 -15.35 -32.26
CA ASN A 375 -4.14 -14.57 -31.31
C ASN A 375 -4.98 -13.55 -30.53
N VAL A 376 -4.51 -13.31 -29.31
CA VAL A 376 -4.94 -12.20 -28.47
C VAL A 376 -3.81 -11.18 -28.42
N GLU A 377 -4.12 -9.95 -28.77
CA GLU A 377 -3.21 -8.81 -28.75
C GLU A 377 -3.52 -7.90 -27.57
N TRP A 378 -2.48 -7.53 -26.83
CA TRP A 378 -2.54 -6.56 -25.76
C TRP A 378 -1.77 -5.31 -26.14
N GLU A 379 -2.44 -4.17 -26.08
CA GLU A 379 -1.82 -2.85 -26.13
C GLU A 379 -1.71 -2.32 -24.69
N LEU A 380 -0.48 -2.20 -24.19
CA LEU A 380 -0.19 -1.80 -22.82
C LEU A 380 -0.18 -0.28 -22.70
N ARG A 381 -0.95 0.26 -21.75
CA ARG A 381 -1.15 1.70 -21.58
C ARG A 381 -0.89 2.12 -20.15
N ASP A 382 -0.11 3.17 -19.99
CA ASP A 382 0.06 3.89 -18.73
C ASP A 382 -0.65 5.24 -18.84
N THR A 383 -1.81 5.37 -18.19
CA THR A 383 -2.63 6.58 -18.31
C THR A 383 -2.04 7.80 -17.61
N GLY A 384 -1.04 7.61 -16.74
CA GLY A 384 -0.39 8.69 -16.00
C GLY A 384 0.90 9.21 -16.65
N ARG A 385 1.34 8.65 -17.78
CA ARG A 385 2.54 9.10 -18.52
C ARG A 385 2.21 9.24 -20.01
N ALA A 386 1.71 10.41 -20.39
CA ALA A 386 1.48 10.74 -21.80
C ALA A 386 2.79 10.60 -22.61
N GLY A 387 2.73 9.91 -23.75
CA GLY A 387 3.87 9.76 -24.66
C GLY A 387 4.81 8.58 -24.37
N LYS A 388 4.56 7.77 -23.32
CA LYS A 388 5.25 6.48 -23.18
C LYS A 388 4.84 5.59 -24.37
N PRO A 389 5.79 4.99 -25.12
CA PRO A 389 5.43 4.17 -26.27
C PRO A 389 4.57 2.98 -25.81
N GLU A 390 3.46 2.79 -26.50
CA GLU A 390 2.60 1.61 -26.31
C GLU A 390 3.42 0.37 -26.63
N ARG A 391 3.42 -0.59 -25.72
CA ARG A 391 3.99 -1.92 -25.97
C ARG A 391 2.86 -2.82 -26.46
N GLN A 392 3.09 -3.52 -27.55
CA GLN A 392 2.17 -4.55 -28.03
C GLN A 392 2.72 -5.92 -27.65
N LEU A 393 1.86 -6.76 -27.10
CA LEU A 393 2.13 -8.16 -26.80
C LEU A 393 1.12 -9.03 -27.53
N ARG A 394 1.55 -10.21 -27.98
CA ARG A 394 0.72 -11.14 -28.74
C ARG A 394 0.83 -12.52 -28.12
N PHE A 395 -0.32 -13.15 -27.91
CA PHE A 395 -0.42 -14.47 -27.30
C PHE A 395 -1.24 -15.40 -28.20
N PRO A 396 -0.88 -16.68 -28.35
CA PRO A 396 -1.75 -17.66 -28.99
C PRO A 396 -3.10 -17.74 -28.24
N ALA A 397 -4.21 -17.65 -28.97
CA ALA A 397 -5.55 -17.55 -28.39
C ALA A 397 -5.87 -18.73 -27.46
N ASP A 398 -5.57 -19.97 -27.88
CA ASP A 398 -5.83 -21.17 -27.07
C ASP A 398 -5.05 -21.16 -25.75
N ALA A 399 -3.78 -20.73 -25.78
CA ALA A 399 -2.95 -20.65 -24.58
C ALA A 399 -3.42 -19.52 -23.65
N TYR A 400 -3.86 -18.41 -24.22
CA TYR A 400 -4.46 -17.29 -23.49
C TYR A 400 -5.74 -17.74 -22.77
N ASP A 401 -6.65 -18.39 -23.48
CA ASP A 401 -7.93 -18.84 -22.93
C ASP A 401 -7.74 -19.89 -21.83
N ALA A 402 -6.85 -20.85 -22.04
CA ALA A 402 -6.52 -21.83 -21.02
C ALA A 402 -5.97 -21.19 -19.73
N GLU A 403 -5.15 -20.14 -19.86
CA GLU A 403 -4.63 -19.41 -18.70
C GLU A 403 -5.71 -18.55 -18.02
N VAL A 404 -6.60 -17.90 -18.77
CA VAL A 404 -7.74 -17.16 -18.22
C VAL A 404 -8.69 -18.11 -17.48
N ASP A 405 -9.04 -19.24 -18.08
CA ASP A 405 -9.86 -20.29 -17.45
C ASP A 405 -9.25 -20.76 -16.13
N ARG A 406 -7.95 -21.07 -16.16
CA ARG A 406 -7.20 -21.46 -14.96
C ARG A 406 -7.21 -20.35 -13.91
N ALA A 407 -7.04 -19.09 -14.30
CA ALA A 407 -7.07 -17.96 -13.38
C ALA A 407 -8.45 -17.78 -12.71
N HIS A 408 -9.54 -17.94 -13.46
CA HIS A 408 -10.90 -17.91 -12.90
C HIS A 408 -11.19 -19.09 -11.96
N ALA A 409 -10.63 -20.27 -12.26
CA ALA A 409 -10.79 -21.46 -11.45
C ALA A 409 -9.95 -21.42 -10.16
N ASP A 410 -8.85 -20.67 -10.16
CA ASP A 410 -7.98 -20.52 -8.99
C ASP A 410 -8.66 -19.65 -7.92
N ARG A 411 -9.14 -20.31 -6.86
CA ARG A 411 -9.77 -19.69 -5.68
C ARG A 411 -9.03 -20.03 -4.40
N SER A 412 -7.79 -20.53 -4.48
CA SER A 412 -7.03 -20.94 -3.28
C SER A 412 -6.59 -19.75 -2.42
N TRP A 413 -6.56 -18.55 -3.01
CA TRP A 413 -6.23 -17.29 -2.34
C TRP A 413 -7.39 -16.73 -1.49
N GLU A 414 -8.62 -17.21 -1.68
CA GLU A 414 -9.77 -16.76 -0.90
C GLU A 414 -9.73 -17.35 0.52
N TRP A 415 -9.87 -16.52 1.54
CA TRP A 415 -10.23 -16.96 2.88
C TRP A 415 -11.75 -17.01 3.06
N PRO A 416 -12.26 -17.66 4.12
CA PRO A 416 -13.69 -17.93 4.27
C PRO A 416 -14.58 -16.70 4.09
N ALA A 417 -14.28 -15.60 4.79
CA ALA A 417 -15.05 -14.36 4.68
C ALA A 417 -14.98 -13.71 3.27
N ARG A 418 -13.83 -13.79 2.58
CA ARG A 418 -13.68 -13.27 1.21
C ARG A 418 -14.44 -14.12 0.18
N ARG A 419 -14.44 -15.44 0.36
CA ARG A 419 -15.28 -16.34 -0.43
C ARG A 419 -16.77 -16.04 -0.23
N ALA A 420 -17.19 -15.83 1.02
CA ALA A 420 -18.54 -15.39 1.34
C ALA A 420 -18.90 -14.07 0.66
N ALA A 421 -17.97 -13.10 0.63
CA ALA A 421 -18.16 -11.82 -0.04
C ALA A 421 -18.45 -11.97 -1.53
N ARG A 422 -17.67 -12.80 -2.24
CA ARG A 422 -17.89 -13.10 -3.65
C ARG A 422 -19.24 -13.78 -3.88
N LEU A 423 -19.56 -14.80 -3.09
CA LEU A 423 -20.83 -15.53 -3.21
C LEU A 423 -22.04 -14.63 -2.93
N LEU A 424 -21.98 -13.80 -1.89
CA LEU A 424 -23.03 -12.83 -1.58
C LEU A 424 -23.21 -11.81 -2.71
N ARG A 425 -22.11 -11.31 -3.28
CA ARG A 425 -22.16 -10.39 -4.44
C ARG A 425 -22.83 -11.05 -5.64
N ALA A 426 -22.47 -12.29 -5.97
CA ALA A 426 -23.09 -13.04 -7.06
C ALA A 426 -24.60 -13.22 -6.82
N ARG A 427 -25.00 -13.57 -5.60
CA ARG A 427 -26.42 -13.70 -5.21
C ARG A 427 -27.19 -12.39 -5.35
N LEU A 428 -26.67 -11.29 -4.82
CA LEU A 428 -27.33 -9.98 -4.89
C LEU A 428 -27.40 -9.43 -6.33
N ASN A 429 -26.43 -9.76 -7.18
CA ASN A 429 -26.49 -9.42 -8.60
C ASN A 429 -27.56 -10.22 -9.36
N ALA A 430 -27.78 -11.49 -9.00
CA ALA A 430 -28.80 -12.35 -9.59
C ALA A 430 -30.21 -12.01 -9.08
N GLU A 431 -30.34 -11.60 -7.81
CA GLU A 431 -31.61 -11.27 -7.15
C GLU A 431 -31.67 -9.77 -6.79
N ARG A 432 -31.61 -8.89 -7.80
CA ARG A 432 -31.52 -7.42 -7.60
C ARG A 432 -32.65 -6.83 -6.74
N ASP A 433 -33.82 -7.44 -6.77
CA ASP A 433 -35.00 -6.99 -6.02
C ASP A 433 -34.88 -7.22 -4.49
N LEU A 434 -33.90 -8.02 -4.02
CA LEU A 434 -33.71 -8.28 -2.59
C LEU A 434 -33.47 -7.01 -1.78
N LEU A 435 -32.68 -6.08 -2.31
CA LEU A 435 -32.44 -4.77 -1.68
C LEU A 435 -33.38 -3.69 -2.19
N GLY A 436 -33.76 -3.74 -3.48
CA GLY A 436 -34.68 -2.75 -4.08
C GLY A 436 -36.02 -2.69 -3.37
N ARG A 437 -36.53 -3.81 -2.84
CA ARG A 437 -37.77 -3.83 -2.04
C ARG A 437 -37.71 -3.02 -0.73
N TRP A 438 -36.49 -2.71 -0.27
CA TRP A 438 -36.22 -1.89 0.91
C TRP A 438 -35.75 -0.48 0.53
N ASP A 439 -35.88 -0.10 -0.74
CA ASP A 439 -35.34 1.13 -1.35
C ASP A 439 -33.83 1.25 -1.10
N CYS A 440 -33.11 0.13 -1.21
CA CYS A 440 -31.67 0.07 -0.97
C CYS A 440 -30.93 -0.40 -2.23
N ARG A 441 -29.76 0.19 -2.47
CA ARG A 441 -28.82 -0.27 -3.52
C ARG A 441 -27.59 -0.91 -2.90
N THR A 442 -27.12 -2.01 -3.49
CA THR A 442 -25.85 -2.65 -3.09
C THR A 442 -24.69 -1.66 -3.15
N GLY A 443 -23.91 -1.61 -2.07
CA GLY A 443 -22.62 -0.93 -1.99
C GLY A 443 -21.48 -1.93 -2.16
N TRP A 444 -20.41 -1.77 -1.37
CA TRP A 444 -19.29 -2.71 -1.36
C TRP A 444 -19.61 -3.95 -0.53
N ILE A 445 -19.17 -5.11 -1.02
CA ILE A 445 -19.20 -6.39 -0.31
C ILE A 445 -17.78 -6.94 -0.38
N GLN A 446 -17.09 -7.02 0.76
CA GLN A 446 -15.68 -7.38 0.81
C GLN A 446 -15.29 -7.99 2.14
N SER A 447 -14.13 -8.62 2.16
CA SER A 447 -13.38 -8.93 3.37
C SER A 447 -11.95 -8.48 3.12
N MET A 448 -11.35 -7.76 4.07
CA MET A 448 -9.98 -7.22 3.95
C MET A 448 -8.98 -8.21 4.52
N ASN A 449 -7.77 -8.30 3.96
CA ASN A 449 -6.76 -9.25 4.45
C ASN A 449 -6.32 -9.00 5.91
N ARG A 450 -6.43 -7.78 6.43
CA ARG A 450 -6.20 -7.50 7.86
C ARG A 450 -7.34 -7.97 8.78
N ASP A 451 -8.51 -8.27 8.20
CA ASP A 451 -9.74 -8.61 8.91
C ASP A 451 -10.41 -9.83 8.26
N ARG A 452 -9.65 -10.93 8.24
CA ARG A 452 -9.99 -12.15 7.49
C ARG A 452 -11.17 -12.91 8.08
N SER A 453 -11.53 -12.62 9.32
CA SER A 453 -12.67 -13.22 10.01
C SER A 453 -13.97 -12.43 9.83
N THR A 454 -13.97 -11.38 9.01
CA THR A 454 -15.12 -10.47 8.85
C THR A 454 -15.49 -10.27 7.40
N LEU A 455 -16.77 -10.50 7.09
CA LEU A 455 -17.42 -10.05 5.88
C LEU A 455 -18.07 -8.68 6.14
N THR A 456 -17.67 -7.67 5.38
CA THR A 456 -18.32 -6.35 5.38
C THR A 456 -19.22 -6.22 4.16
N PHE A 457 -20.50 -5.93 4.40
CA PHE A 457 -21.50 -5.63 3.40
C PHE A 457 -22.05 -4.22 3.64
N THR A 458 -22.02 -3.37 2.61
CA THR A 458 -22.62 -2.04 2.66
C THR A 458 -23.72 -1.87 1.62
N PHE A 459 -24.67 -0.99 1.90
CA PHE A 459 -25.74 -0.60 0.98
C PHE A 459 -26.12 0.87 1.19
N ILE A 460 -26.72 1.48 0.18
CA ILE A 460 -27.09 2.90 0.15
C ILE A 460 -28.60 3.03 0.16
N TYR A 461 -29.12 3.96 0.95
CA TYR A 461 -30.54 4.31 1.04
C TYR A 461 -30.72 5.83 0.89
N PRO A 462 -31.71 6.31 0.11
CA PRO A 462 -32.56 5.53 -0.81
C PRO A 462 -31.80 4.98 -2.02
N GLU A 463 -32.39 4.04 -2.78
CA GLU A 463 -31.80 3.42 -3.97
C GLU A 463 -31.58 4.48 -5.06
N ALA A 464 -32.60 5.31 -5.27
CA ALA A 464 -32.55 6.45 -6.15
C ALA A 464 -31.67 7.54 -5.56
N ARG A 465 -30.38 7.55 -5.93
CA ARG A 465 -29.60 8.79 -5.84
C ARG A 465 -30.15 9.74 -6.89
N ALA A 466 -30.78 10.84 -6.47
CA ALA A 466 -30.97 11.92 -7.42
C ALA A 466 -29.63 12.42 -7.93
N THR A 467 -29.65 12.89 -9.16
CA THR A 467 -28.51 13.47 -9.86
C THR A 467 -27.97 14.75 -9.21
N SER A 468 -28.62 15.28 -8.15
CA SER A 468 -28.19 16.46 -7.42
C SER A 468 -27.52 16.12 -6.08
N SER A 469 -26.50 16.90 -5.70
CA SER A 469 -25.75 16.76 -4.45
C SER A 469 -26.58 16.95 -3.18
N ASP A 470 -27.80 17.47 -3.30
CA ASP A 470 -28.58 17.99 -2.17
C ASP A 470 -29.63 17.00 -1.64
N GLN A 471 -29.84 15.86 -2.31
CA GLN A 471 -30.77 14.88 -1.79
C GLN A 471 -30.18 14.06 -0.64
N PRO A 472 -30.93 13.86 0.45
CA PRO A 472 -30.48 13.04 1.58
C PRO A 472 -30.18 11.60 1.15
N TRP A 473 -29.03 11.11 1.57
CA TRP A 473 -28.64 9.70 1.43
C TRP A 473 -27.81 9.26 2.63
N LEU A 474 -27.90 7.97 2.94
CA LEU A 474 -27.08 7.28 3.93
C LEU A 474 -26.46 6.02 3.32
N GLN A 475 -25.28 5.68 3.80
CA GLN A 475 -24.68 4.36 3.61
C GLN A 475 -24.74 3.60 4.93
N PHE A 476 -25.17 2.37 4.85
CA PHE A 476 -25.23 1.43 5.96
C PHE A 476 -24.15 0.37 5.80
N LYS A 477 -23.65 -0.14 6.92
CA LYS A 477 -22.66 -1.22 7.02
C LYS A 477 -23.17 -2.33 7.93
N GLN A 478 -23.07 -3.55 7.44
CA GLN A 478 -23.25 -4.77 8.21
C GLN A 478 -21.94 -5.56 8.19
N GLU A 479 -21.53 -6.01 9.37
CA GLU A 479 -20.38 -6.89 9.56
C GLU A 479 -20.87 -8.26 10.01
N VAL A 480 -20.38 -9.31 9.35
CA VAL A 480 -20.74 -10.69 9.65
C VAL A 480 -19.45 -11.46 9.94
N ALA A 481 -19.37 -12.03 11.14
CA ALA A 481 -18.26 -12.87 11.53
C ALA A 481 -18.28 -14.18 10.73
N ILE A 482 -17.20 -14.46 10.02
CA ILE A 482 -16.95 -15.70 9.29
C ILE A 482 -15.50 -16.07 9.59
N PRO A 483 -15.25 -16.95 10.58
CA PRO A 483 -13.91 -17.24 11.06
C PRO A 483 -12.93 -17.60 9.93
N ASP A 484 -11.71 -17.07 10.00
CA ASP A 484 -10.65 -17.53 9.12
C ASP A 484 -10.28 -19.00 9.44
N ALA A 485 -9.74 -19.69 8.45
CA ALA A 485 -9.41 -21.10 8.56
C ALA A 485 -8.31 -21.50 7.57
N VAL A 486 -7.54 -22.52 7.95
CA VAL A 486 -6.52 -23.11 7.08
C VAL A 486 -7.18 -23.74 5.85
N THR A 487 -8.29 -24.46 6.05
CA THR A 487 -9.11 -25.03 4.97
C THR A 487 -10.45 -24.31 4.93
N VAL A 488 -10.88 -23.90 3.73
CA VAL A 488 -12.17 -23.24 3.55
C VAL A 488 -13.26 -24.30 3.39
N ASP A 489 -14.22 -24.33 4.33
CA ASP A 489 -15.43 -25.15 4.22
C ASP A 489 -16.48 -24.41 3.38
N ASP A 490 -16.63 -24.83 2.13
CA ASP A 490 -17.59 -24.23 1.19
C ASP A 490 -19.05 -24.36 1.64
N HIS A 491 -19.40 -25.43 2.36
CA HIS A 491 -20.76 -25.61 2.86
C HIS A 491 -21.05 -24.62 3.99
N ALA A 492 -20.11 -24.45 4.93
CA ALA A 492 -20.25 -23.46 6.00
C ALA A 492 -20.32 -22.02 5.47
N VAL A 493 -19.47 -21.69 4.47
CA VAL A 493 -19.48 -20.39 3.81
C VAL A 493 -20.79 -20.15 3.07
N ALA A 494 -21.27 -21.12 2.27
CA ALA A 494 -22.55 -21.00 1.57
C ALA A 494 -23.72 -20.83 2.55
N ALA A 495 -23.75 -21.60 3.63
CA ALA A 495 -24.77 -21.46 4.67
C ALA A 495 -24.74 -20.07 5.35
N ALA A 496 -23.56 -19.47 5.52
CA ALA A 496 -23.45 -18.10 6.02
C ALA A 496 -24.06 -17.07 5.05
N VAL A 497 -23.79 -17.21 3.76
CA VAL A 497 -24.39 -16.35 2.71
C VAL A 497 -25.91 -16.54 2.64
N ASP A 498 -26.39 -17.78 2.70
CA ASP A 498 -27.82 -18.09 2.67
C ASP A 498 -28.56 -17.49 3.88
N ARG A 499 -27.94 -17.45 5.06
CA ARG A 499 -28.50 -16.75 6.23
C ARG A 499 -28.63 -15.25 5.99
N ILE A 500 -27.64 -14.61 5.38
CA ILE A 500 -27.70 -13.17 5.04
C ILE A 500 -28.83 -12.92 4.04
N VAL A 501 -28.89 -13.71 2.95
CA VAL A 501 -29.95 -13.59 1.93
C VAL A 501 -31.33 -13.84 2.53
N ALA A 502 -31.48 -14.84 3.39
CA ALA A 502 -32.75 -15.12 4.07
C ALA A 502 -33.18 -13.94 4.95
N ALA A 503 -32.25 -13.32 5.70
CA ALA A 503 -32.54 -12.13 6.48
C ALA A 503 -33.00 -10.95 5.60
N LEU A 504 -32.34 -10.71 4.46
CA LEU A 504 -32.73 -9.66 3.52
C LEU A 504 -34.12 -9.87 2.91
N ARG A 505 -34.65 -11.11 2.90
CA ARG A 505 -36.01 -11.38 2.41
C ARG A 505 -37.09 -11.02 3.41
N THR A 506 -36.79 -11.02 4.70
CA THR A 506 -37.80 -10.89 5.77
C THR A 506 -37.62 -9.64 6.63
N THR A 507 -36.43 -9.05 6.63
CA THR A 507 -36.03 -8.00 7.57
C THR A 507 -35.48 -6.81 6.80
N ASP A 508 -35.93 -5.60 7.13
CA ASP A 508 -35.37 -4.37 6.59
C ASP A 508 -33.90 -4.25 7.03
N PRO A 509 -32.92 -4.28 6.11
CA PRO A 509 -31.51 -4.28 6.47
C PRO A 509 -31.08 -3.03 7.24
N LYS A 510 -31.81 -1.90 7.12
CA LYS A 510 -31.54 -0.66 7.86
C LYS A 510 -31.74 -0.80 9.37
N THR A 511 -32.47 -1.83 9.82
CA THR A 511 -32.73 -2.07 11.25
C THR A 511 -31.62 -2.86 11.95
N ILE A 512 -30.75 -3.52 11.19
CA ILE A 512 -29.69 -4.39 11.70
C ILE A 512 -28.27 -3.95 11.26
N ALA A 513 -28.19 -2.87 10.49
CA ALA A 513 -26.94 -2.29 10.01
C ALA A 513 -26.68 -0.93 10.68
N SER A 514 -25.42 -0.52 10.74
CA SER A 514 -25.00 0.79 11.28
C SER A 514 -24.79 1.80 10.16
N VAL A 515 -25.15 3.07 10.40
CA VAL A 515 -24.84 4.17 9.47
C VAL A 515 -23.33 4.38 9.45
N CYS A 516 -22.72 4.37 8.26
CA CYS A 516 -21.27 4.55 8.07
C CYS A 516 -20.89 5.60 7.02
N GLY A 517 -21.88 6.22 6.37
CA GLY A 517 -21.65 7.26 5.35
C GLY A 517 -22.88 8.13 5.13
N GLY A 518 -22.66 9.32 4.59
CA GLY A 518 -23.68 10.37 4.44
C GLY A 518 -23.32 11.61 5.25
N SER A 519 -24.32 12.28 5.82
CA SER A 519 -24.10 13.39 6.76
C SER A 519 -25.13 13.37 7.89
N ARG A 520 -24.82 14.01 9.02
CA ARG A 520 -25.78 14.20 10.12
C ARG A 520 -27.07 14.86 9.65
N LYS A 521 -26.98 15.83 8.71
CA LYS A 521 -28.14 16.45 8.06
C LYS A 521 -29.00 15.43 7.31
N HIS A 522 -28.37 14.53 6.55
CA HIS A 522 -29.08 13.49 5.81
C HIS A 522 -29.72 12.45 6.74
N ALA A 523 -29.02 12.07 7.82
CA ALA A 523 -29.54 11.17 8.84
C ALA A 523 -30.83 11.74 9.46
N ASN A 524 -30.79 13.00 9.89
CA ASN A 524 -31.95 13.69 10.44
C ASN A 524 -33.10 13.78 9.43
N ALA A 525 -32.79 14.10 8.17
CA ALA A 525 -33.81 14.20 7.12
C ALA A 525 -34.47 12.84 6.78
N LEU A 526 -33.73 11.73 6.95
CA LEU A 526 -34.20 10.37 6.67
C LEU A 526 -34.68 9.63 7.92
N GLY A 527 -34.65 10.26 9.10
CA GLY A 527 -35.13 9.68 10.36
C GLY A 527 -34.20 8.66 11.01
N PHE A 528 -32.89 8.71 10.73
CA PHE A 528 -31.89 7.82 11.31
C PHE A 528 -30.97 8.54 12.30
N PRO A 529 -30.50 7.86 13.37
CA PRO A 529 -29.47 8.40 14.24
C PRO A 529 -28.14 8.52 13.49
N TRP A 530 -27.38 9.56 13.80
CA TRP A 530 -26.00 9.71 13.33
C TRP A 530 -25.05 9.12 14.38
N PRO A 531 -24.06 8.29 14.01
CA PRO A 531 -23.05 7.81 14.95
C PRO A 531 -22.26 8.99 15.52
N ASP A 532 -22.06 8.98 16.84
CA ASP A 532 -21.34 10.04 17.55
C ASP A 532 -19.87 10.15 17.15
#